data_AF-A0A1B5Z9N3-F1
#
_entry.id   AF-A0A1B5Z9N3-F1
#
_cell.length_a   1.000
_cell.length_b   1.000
_cell.length_c   1.000
_cell.angle_alpha   90.00
_cell.angle_beta   90.00
_cell.angle_gamma   90.00
#
_symmetry.space_group_name_H-M   'P 1'
#
loop_
_entity.id
_entity.type
_entity.pdbx_description
1 polymer ?
#
loop_
_entity_poly.entity_id
_entity_poly.type
_entity_poly.pdbx_seq_one_letter_code
_entity_poly.pdbx_strand_id
1 'polypeptide(L)'
;TGLCKGSVPEVVKPVEVAAAPSSGRTEAGAWGSDFDPSAFISEHLALKGDSSKFDAMEIPELRKLCIGQGLKSVVLSHLMSVRQDKEVQEADAKVVELEKTVSTLQSRHDKEEARLKKEIDYLKKEKEADANKRKKDKEDSLAELQMKHDAAVDLLNKQHAEDVALLGKAKANLTRLRNACIVALCQQARDAALTSEDVKDLEDENAALKEEMADKYVDG
;
A
#
# COMPACT_ATOMS: atom_id res chain seq x y z
N THR A 1 24.80 18.59 -20.61
CA THR A 1 25.56 17.81 -21.62
C THR A 1 25.72 16.40 -21.10
N GLY A 2 25.02 15.43 -21.70
CA GLY A 2 25.02 14.06 -21.20
C GLY A 2 23.94 13.18 -21.82
N LEU A 3 23.99 13.10 -23.15
CA LEU A 3 23.50 12.01 -24.02
C LEU A 3 22.28 11.18 -23.56
N CYS A 4 21.12 11.58 -24.07
CA CYS A 4 19.99 10.71 -24.33
C CYS A 4 20.42 9.46 -25.09
N LYS A 5 20.26 8.27 -24.48
CA LYS A 5 20.17 7.01 -25.22
C LYS A 5 18.72 6.57 -25.19
N GLY A 6 18.04 6.79 -26.31
CA GLY A 6 16.72 6.24 -26.55
C GLY A 6 16.83 4.72 -26.62
N SER A 7 16.05 4.03 -25.79
CA SER A 7 15.79 2.61 -25.98
C SER A 7 14.98 2.43 -27.26
N VAL A 8 15.58 1.70 -28.19
CA VAL A 8 14.98 1.21 -29.42
C VAL A 8 13.77 0.34 -29.05
N PRO A 9 12.61 0.48 -29.72
CA PRO A 9 11.48 -0.41 -29.50
C PRO A 9 11.86 -1.82 -29.94
N GLU A 10 11.64 -2.76 -29.03
CA GLU A 10 11.72 -4.19 -29.30
C GLU A 10 10.82 -4.52 -30.49
N VAL A 11 11.44 -4.94 -31.58
CA VAL A 11 10.75 -5.49 -32.75
C VAL A 11 10.13 -6.79 -32.29
N VAL A 12 8.86 -6.73 -31.87
CA VAL A 12 8.02 -7.90 -31.67
C VAL A 12 7.95 -8.60 -33.02
N LYS A 13 8.67 -9.73 -33.10
CA LYS A 13 8.59 -10.67 -34.22
C LYS A 13 7.11 -10.96 -34.52
N PRO A 14 6.71 -11.09 -35.80
CA PRO A 14 5.41 -11.64 -36.11
C PRO A 14 5.31 -12.98 -35.39
N VAL A 15 4.28 -13.14 -34.56
CA VAL A 15 3.84 -14.46 -34.12
C VAL A 15 3.63 -15.24 -35.42
N GLU A 16 4.44 -16.27 -35.63
CA GLU A 16 4.11 -17.33 -36.57
C GLU A 16 2.73 -17.81 -36.16
N VAL A 17 1.74 -17.38 -36.93
CA VAL A 17 0.45 -18.05 -36.96
C VAL A 17 0.82 -19.47 -37.35
N ALA A 18 0.80 -20.37 -36.36
CA ALA A 18 0.78 -21.79 -36.62
C ALA A 18 -0.27 -21.95 -37.72
N ALA A 19 0.19 -22.37 -38.90
CA ALA A 19 -0.71 -22.75 -39.95
C ALA A 19 -1.65 -23.75 -39.30
N ALA A 20 -2.89 -23.31 -39.05
CA ALA A 20 -3.98 -24.22 -38.80
C ALA A 20 -3.82 -25.29 -39.89
N PRO A 21 -3.85 -26.59 -39.53
CA PRO A 21 -3.73 -27.61 -40.55
C PRO A 21 -4.71 -27.22 -41.63
N SER A 22 -4.18 -27.02 -42.84
CA SER A 22 -4.97 -27.02 -44.05
C SER A 22 -5.66 -28.37 -44.00
N SER A 23 -6.81 -28.39 -43.35
CA SER A 23 -7.71 -29.51 -43.34
C SER A 23 -8.02 -29.64 -44.80
N GLY A 24 -7.39 -30.64 -45.42
CA GLY A 24 -7.59 -30.95 -46.80
C GLY A 24 -9.08 -30.91 -46.99
N ARG A 25 -9.54 -29.89 -47.71
CA ARG A 25 -10.91 -29.84 -48.19
C ARG A 25 -10.95 -30.89 -49.27
N THR A 26 -10.91 -32.16 -48.85
CA THR A 26 -11.62 -33.23 -49.52
C THR A 26 -13.01 -32.66 -49.61
N GLU A 27 -13.39 -32.21 -50.80
CA GLU A 27 -14.73 -31.72 -51.07
C GLU A 27 -15.65 -32.83 -50.58
N ALA A 28 -16.26 -32.63 -49.41
CA ALA A 28 -17.25 -33.54 -48.89
C ALA A 28 -18.31 -33.53 -49.98
N GLY A 29 -18.44 -34.65 -50.71
CA GLY A 29 -19.46 -34.79 -51.73
C GLY A 29 -20.80 -34.36 -51.14
N ALA A 30 -21.72 -33.89 -51.98
CA ALA A 30 -23.01 -33.33 -51.54
C ALA A 30 -23.84 -34.22 -50.59
N TRP A 31 -23.43 -35.46 -50.39
CA TRP A 31 -24.07 -36.51 -49.61
C TRP A 31 -23.34 -36.87 -48.29
N GLY A 32 -22.20 -36.24 -48.00
CA GLY A 32 -21.32 -36.62 -46.88
C GLY A 32 -20.33 -37.73 -47.24
N SER A 33 -19.33 -37.97 -46.39
CA SER A 33 -18.32 -39.02 -46.60
C SER A 33 -18.87 -40.44 -46.50
N ASP A 34 -20.06 -40.59 -45.91
CA ASP A 34 -20.56 -41.88 -45.43
C ASP A 34 -21.67 -42.44 -46.33
N PHE A 35 -22.10 -41.70 -47.36
CA PHE A 35 -23.14 -42.11 -48.29
C PHE A 35 -22.57 -42.38 -49.68
N ASP A 36 -22.70 -43.63 -50.15
CA ASP A 36 -22.39 -44.05 -51.52
C ASP A 36 -23.68 -44.14 -52.35
N PRO A 37 -23.92 -43.18 -53.27
CA PRO A 37 -25.12 -43.17 -54.10
C PRO A 37 -25.24 -44.39 -55.02
N SER A 38 -24.11 -44.93 -55.50
CA SER A 38 -24.09 -46.06 -56.43
C SER A 38 -24.45 -47.36 -55.72
N ALA A 39 -23.89 -47.59 -54.52
CA ALA A 39 -24.27 -48.72 -53.68
C ALA A 39 -25.75 -48.64 -53.27
N PHE A 40 -26.23 -47.46 -52.86
CA PHE A 40 -27.62 -47.25 -52.46
C PHE A 40 -28.61 -47.57 -53.59
N ILE A 41 -28.37 -47.05 -54.81
CA ILE A 41 -29.19 -47.34 -55.99
C ILE A 41 -29.21 -48.85 -56.25
N SER A 42 -28.04 -49.51 -56.17
CA SER A 42 -27.94 -50.95 -56.39
C SER A 42 -28.67 -51.79 -55.34
N GLU A 43 -28.83 -51.30 -54.12
CA GLU A 43 -29.46 -52.03 -53.00
C GLU A 43 -30.98 -51.77 -52.90
N HIS A 44 -31.42 -50.53 -53.13
CA HIS A 44 -32.81 -50.11 -52.92
C HIS A 44 -33.71 -50.13 -54.14
N LEU A 45 -33.16 -50.00 -55.36
CA LEU A 45 -33.86 -50.49 -56.53
C LEU A 45 -33.65 -52.01 -56.50
N ALA A 46 -34.70 -52.77 -56.18
CA ALA A 46 -34.71 -54.23 -56.17
C ALA A 46 -34.52 -54.83 -57.58
N LEU A 47 -33.39 -54.48 -58.20
CA LEU A 47 -32.99 -54.69 -59.57
C LEU A 47 -31.55 -55.15 -59.51
N LYS A 48 -31.32 -56.27 -58.84
CA LYS A 48 -30.10 -57.03 -59.02
C LYS A 48 -30.08 -57.52 -60.47
N GLY A 49 -29.55 -56.70 -61.37
CA GLY A 49 -28.99 -57.11 -62.65
C GLY A 49 -29.93 -57.71 -63.72
N ASP A 50 -31.23 -57.43 -63.72
CA ASP A 50 -32.12 -57.91 -64.80
C ASP A 50 -33.04 -56.80 -65.32
N SER A 51 -32.52 -55.99 -66.24
CA SER A 51 -33.31 -55.04 -67.05
C SER A 51 -34.43 -55.74 -67.82
N SER A 52 -34.29 -57.06 -68.07
CA SER A 52 -35.29 -57.94 -68.69
C SER A 52 -36.66 -57.91 -67.99
N LYS A 53 -36.72 -57.56 -66.70
CA LYS A 53 -37.98 -57.41 -65.95
C LYS A 53 -38.78 -56.18 -66.36
N PHE A 54 -38.13 -55.14 -66.89
CA PHE A 54 -38.83 -53.99 -67.47
C PHE A 54 -39.41 -54.33 -68.82
N ASP A 55 -38.68 -55.11 -69.64
CA ASP A 55 -39.14 -55.55 -70.96
C ASP A 55 -40.33 -56.52 -70.88
N ALA A 56 -40.44 -57.27 -69.78
CA ALA A 56 -41.56 -58.19 -69.51
C ALA A 56 -42.78 -57.52 -68.85
N MET A 57 -42.70 -56.24 -68.48
CA MET A 57 -43.76 -55.53 -67.77
C MET A 57 -44.64 -54.75 -68.75
N GLU A 58 -45.96 -54.82 -68.56
CA GLU A 58 -46.89 -54.00 -69.33
C GLU A 58 -46.74 -52.50 -68.96
N ILE A 59 -46.95 -51.62 -69.95
CA ILE A 59 -46.80 -50.16 -69.80
C ILE A 59 -47.58 -49.57 -68.59
N PRO A 60 -48.84 -49.96 -68.29
CA PRO A 60 -49.56 -49.40 -67.14
C PRO A 60 -48.90 -49.74 -65.79
N GLU A 61 -48.33 -50.92 -65.62
CA GLU A 61 -47.61 -51.35 -64.41
C GLU A 61 -46.33 -50.53 -64.25
N LEU A 62 -45.60 -50.30 -65.35
CA LEU A 62 -44.40 -49.46 -65.34
C LEU A 62 -44.73 -48.02 -64.92
N ARG A 63 -45.84 -47.46 -65.43
CA ARG A 63 -46.33 -46.13 -65.05
C ARG A 63 -46.70 -46.07 -63.56
N LYS A 64 -47.40 -47.09 -63.03
CA LYS A 64 -47.71 -47.18 -61.60
C LYS A 64 -46.45 -47.21 -60.74
N LEU A 65 -45.42 -47.97 -61.15
CA LEU A 65 -44.15 -48.03 -60.44
C LEU A 65 -43.44 -46.66 -60.44
N CYS A 66 -43.35 -46.01 -61.61
CA CYS A 66 -42.74 -44.68 -61.74
C CYS A 66 -43.44 -43.65 -60.84
N ILE A 67 -44.78 -43.60 -60.87
CA ILE A 67 -45.58 -42.71 -60.02
C ILE A 67 -45.40 -43.07 -58.54
N GLY A 68 -45.41 -44.37 -58.20
CA GLY A 68 -45.25 -44.85 -56.83
C GLY A 68 -43.89 -44.46 -56.22
N GLN A 69 -42.81 -44.53 -57.00
CA GLN A 69 -41.48 -44.07 -56.55
C GLN A 69 -41.44 -42.54 -56.44
N GLY A 70 -42.03 -41.81 -57.39
CA GLY A 70 -42.17 -40.35 -57.30
C GLY A 70 -42.93 -39.92 -56.04
N LEU A 71 -44.05 -40.57 -55.73
CA LEU A 71 -44.85 -40.29 -54.53
C LEU A 71 -44.06 -40.59 -53.25
N LYS A 72 -43.32 -41.71 -53.19
CA LYS A 72 -42.42 -42.02 -52.06
C LYS A 72 -41.36 -40.93 -51.86
N SER A 73 -40.73 -40.47 -52.95
CA SER A 73 -39.74 -39.38 -52.90
C SER A 73 -40.34 -38.09 -52.35
N VAL A 74 -41.54 -37.71 -52.80
CA VAL A 74 -42.25 -36.51 -52.30
C VAL A 74 -42.59 -36.64 -50.81
N VAL A 75 -43.13 -37.78 -50.38
CA VAL A 75 -43.48 -38.00 -48.96
C VAL A 75 -42.23 -37.96 -48.07
N LEU A 76 -41.13 -38.61 -48.49
CA LEU A 76 -39.88 -38.59 -47.74
C LEU A 76 -39.32 -37.15 -47.66
N SER A 77 -39.33 -36.42 -48.77
CA SER A 77 -38.88 -35.03 -48.82
C SER A 77 -39.70 -34.14 -47.87
N HIS A 78 -41.02 -34.32 -47.83
CA HIS A 78 -41.90 -33.61 -46.90
C HIS A 78 -41.57 -33.94 -45.43
N LEU A 79 -41.41 -35.22 -45.08
CA LEU A 79 -41.05 -35.62 -43.72
C LEU A 79 -39.68 -35.07 -43.29
N MET A 80 -38.70 -35.03 -44.21
CA MET A 80 -37.41 -34.40 -43.96
C MET A 80 -37.54 -32.89 -43.72
N SER A 81 -38.32 -32.19 -44.56
CA SER A 81 -38.60 -30.76 -44.38
C SER A 81 -39.24 -30.48 -43.02
N VAL A 82 -40.27 -31.24 -42.63
CA VAL A 82 -40.94 -31.08 -41.34
C VAL A 82 -39.97 -31.32 -40.18
N ARG A 83 -39.07 -32.29 -40.30
CA ARG A 83 -38.04 -32.54 -39.28
C ARG A 83 -37.03 -31.38 -39.19
N GLN A 84 -36.57 -30.86 -40.32
CA GLN A 84 -35.67 -29.72 -40.37
C GLN A 84 -36.32 -28.47 -39.76
N ASP A 85 -37.58 -28.18 -40.11
CA ASP A 85 -38.33 -27.06 -39.54
C ASP A 85 -38.46 -27.18 -38.02
N LYS A 86 -38.70 -28.40 -37.51
CA LYS A 86 -38.75 -28.67 -36.08
C LYS A 86 -37.40 -28.45 -35.39
N GLU A 87 -36.31 -28.95 -35.99
CA GLU A 87 -34.95 -28.76 -35.46
C GLU A 87 -34.55 -27.27 -35.42
N VAL A 88 -34.94 -26.50 -36.45
CA VAL A 88 -34.77 -25.03 -36.47
C VAL A 88 -35.58 -24.36 -35.37
N GLN A 89 -36.86 -24.70 -35.20
CA GLN A 89 -37.70 -24.14 -34.12
C GLN A 89 -37.14 -24.43 -32.72
N GLU A 90 -36.63 -25.65 -32.48
CA GLU A 90 -36.00 -26.01 -31.21
C GLU A 90 -34.68 -25.25 -30.99
N ALA A 91 -33.91 -25.02 -32.05
CA ALA A 91 -32.70 -24.21 -31.99
C ALA A 91 -33.03 -22.74 -31.68
N ASP A 92 -34.00 -22.16 -32.36
CA ASP A 92 -34.45 -20.78 -32.15
C ASP A 92 -34.98 -20.57 -30.72
N ALA A 93 -35.74 -21.52 -30.19
CA ALA A 93 -36.21 -21.47 -28.80
C ALA A 93 -35.03 -21.43 -27.80
N LYS A 94 -33.98 -22.21 -28.05
CA LYS A 94 -32.76 -22.19 -27.22
C LYS A 94 -32.01 -20.86 -27.35
N VAL A 95 -31.94 -20.30 -28.55
CA VAL A 95 -31.31 -18.98 -28.78
C VAL A 95 -32.04 -17.90 -27.99
N VAL A 96 -33.37 -17.85 -28.02
CA VAL A 96 -34.16 -16.86 -27.26
C VAL A 96 -33.92 -16.98 -25.74
N GLU A 97 -33.84 -18.20 -25.20
CA GLU A 97 -33.55 -18.39 -23.78
C GLU A 97 -32.11 -17.99 -23.42
N LEU A 98 -31.15 -18.24 -24.32
CA LEU A 98 -29.78 -17.77 -24.16
C LEU A 98 -29.71 -16.23 -24.21
N GLU A 99 -30.40 -15.59 -25.13
CA GLU A 99 -30.45 -14.12 -25.24
C GLU A 99 -31.03 -13.47 -23.98
N LYS A 100 -32.11 -14.04 -23.42
CA LYS A 100 -32.65 -13.60 -22.13
C LYS A 100 -31.61 -13.76 -21.02
N THR A 101 -30.96 -14.92 -20.94
CA THR A 101 -29.94 -15.20 -19.92
C THR A 101 -28.77 -14.21 -20.02
N VAL A 102 -28.24 -13.99 -21.22
CA VAL A 102 -27.18 -13.02 -21.50
C VAL A 102 -27.62 -11.60 -21.10
N SER A 103 -28.84 -11.20 -21.47
CA SER A 103 -29.38 -9.88 -21.09
C SER A 103 -29.47 -9.71 -19.57
N THR A 104 -29.90 -10.75 -18.83
CA THR A 104 -29.95 -10.69 -17.36
C THR A 104 -28.56 -10.63 -16.73
N LEU A 105 -27.58 -11.38 -17.27
CA LEU A 105 -26.20 -11.37 -16.80
C LEU A 105 -25.54 -10.01 -17.07
N GLN A 106 -25.76 -9.44 -18.25
CA GLN A 106 -25.25 -8.11 -18.60
C GLN A 106 -25.81 -7.05 -17.64
N SER A 107 -27.12 -7.05 -17.40
CA SER A 107 -27.72 -6.09 -16.45
C SER A 107 -27.17 -6.23 -15.03
N ARG A 108 -26.87 -7.46 -14.58
CA ARG A 108 -26.23 -7.69 -13.27
C ARG A 108 -24.79 -7.20 -13.26
N HIS A 109 -24.03 -7.46 -14.31
CA HIS A 109 -22.66 -6.99 -14.47
C HIS A 109 -22.61 -5.46 -14.37
N ASP A 110 -23.42 -4.75 -15.15
CA ASP A 110 -23.42 -3.28 -15.18
C ASP A 110 -23.81 -2.68 -13.81
N LYS A 111 -24.75 -3.30 -13.10
CA LYS A 111 -25.14 -2.91 -11.74
C LYS A 111 -23.98 -3.09 -10.75
N GLU A 112 -23.29 -4.21 -10.82
CA GLU A 112 -22.19 -4.53 -9.93
C GLU A 112 -20.97 -3.64 -10.21
N GLU A 113 -20.65 -3.40 -11.49
CA GLU A 113 -19.62 -2.45 -11.91
C GLU A 113 -19.91 -1.04 -11.37
N ALA A 114 -21.16 -0.57 -11.50
CA ALA A 114 -21.57 0.72 -10.96
C ALA A 114 -21.48 0.78 -9.42
N ARG A 115 -21.79 -0.33 -8.72
CA ARG A 115 -21.67 -0.44 -7.27
C ARG A 115 -20.20 -0.37 -6.84
N LEU A 116 -19.34 -1.16 -7.46
CA LEU A 116 -17.90 -1.20 -7.17
C LEU A 116 -17.22 0.13 -7.47
N LYS A 117 -17.60 0.81 -8.55
CA LYS A 117 -17.08 2.14 -8.86
C LYS A 117 -17.39 3.16 -7.75
N LYS A 118 -18.63 3.16 -7.24
CA LYS A 118 -19.02 4.02 -6.11
C LYS A 118 -18.23 3.69 -4.83
N GLU A 119 -18.04 2.40 -4.55
CA GLU A 119 -17.27 1.94 -3.38
C GLU A 119 -15.81 2.38 -3.47
N ILE A 120 -15.19 2.24 -4.64
CA ILE A 120 -13.80 2.70 -4.89
C ILE A 120 -13.69 4.22 -4.65
N ASP A 121 -14.64 5.01 -5.17
CA ASP A 121 -14.64 6.46 -4.98
C ASP A 121 -14.84 6.85 -3.52
N TYR A 122 -15.71 6.13 -2.79
CA TYR A 122 -15.93 6.32 -1.35
C TYR A 122 -14.66 6.03 -0.55
N LEU A 123 -14.08 4.84 -0.72
CA LEU A 123 -12.86 4.42 -0.02
C LEU A 123 -11.68 5.34 -0.31
N LYS A 124 -11.57 5.85 -1.55
CA LYS A 124 -10.54 6.82 -1.91
C LYS A 124 -10.68 8.12 -1.10
N LYS A 125 -11.91 8.65 -0.99
CA LYS A 125 -12.19 9.86 -0.19
C LYS A 125 -11.96 9.62 1.30
N GLU A 126 -12.38 8.48 1.82
CA GLU A 126 -12.17 8.11 3.22
C GLU A 126 -10.68 8.02 3.56
N LYS A 127 -9.88 7.34 2.72
CA LYS A 127 -8.43 7.26 2.91
C LYS A 127 -7.74 8.62 2.87
N GLU A 128 -8.18 9.52 1.99
CA GLU A 128 -7.64 10.87 1.92
C GLU A 128 -7.99 11.69 3.18
N ALA A 129 -9.24 11.59 3.67
CA ALA A 129 -9.67 12.23 4.90
C ALA A 129 -8.87 11.74 6.12
N ASP A 130 -8.68 10.42 6.23
CA ASP A 130 -7.87 9.79 7.29
C ASP A 130 -6.40 10.24 7.24
N ALA A 131 -5.81 10.31 6.04
CA ALA A 131 -4.44 10.78 5.87
C ALA A 131 -4.29 12.25 6.29
N ASN A 132 -5.24 13.10 5.91
CA ASN A 132 -5.26 14.51 6.29
C ASN A 132 -5.45 14.70 7.80
N LYS A 133 -6.36 13.92 8.41
CA LYS A 133 -6.55 13.93 9.87
C LYS A 133 -5.27 13.53 10.60
N ARG A 134 -4.63 12.42 10.22
CA ARG A 134 -3.37 11.98 10.82
C ARG A 134 -2.24 13.00 10.65
N LYS A 135 -2.19 13.68 9.50
CA LYS A 135 -1.19 14.75 9.27
C LYS A 135 -1.41 15.90 10.25
N LYS A 136 -2.66 16.35 10.39
CA LYS A 136 -3.04 17.41 11.32
C LYS A 136 -2.75 17.02 12.77
N ASP A 137 -3.16 15.83 13.20
CA ASP A 137 -2.93 15.35 14.56
C ASP A 137 -1.43 15.30 14.92
N LYS A 138 -0.57 14.94 13.94
CA LYS A 138 0.89 14.97 14.11
C LYS A 138 1.44 16.39 14.23
N GLU A 139 0.95 17.30 13.40
CA GLU A 139 1.36 18.71 13.43
C GLU A 139 0.95 19.37 14.75
N ASP A 140 -0.28 19.14 15.20
CA ASP A 140 -0.79 19.62 16.49
C ASP A 140 0.02 19.05 17.66
N SER A 141 0.36 17.74 17.63
CA SER A 141 1.18 17.09 18.66
C SER A 141 2.61 17.64 18.70
N LEU A 142 3.21 17.92 17.54
CA LEU A 142 4.55 18.53 17.45
C LEU A 142 4.54 19.96 17.99
N ALA A 143 3.52 20.76 17.65
CA ALA A 143 3.37 22.10 18.17
C ALA A 143 3.20 22.12 19.70
N GLU A 144 2.41 21.21 20.25
CA GLU A 144 2.24 21.09 21.71
C GLU A 144 3.55 20.68 22.40
N LEU A 145 4.28 19.72 21.84
CA LEU A 145 5.57 19.29 22.39
C LEU A 145 6.60 20.41 22.35
N GLN A 146 6.64 21.17 21.25
CA GLN A 146 7.53 22.32 21.10
C GLN A 146 7.18 23.41 22.12
N MET A 147 5.91 23.76 22.29
CA MET A 147 5.47 24.74 23.29
C MET A 147 5.85 24.31 24.73
N LYS A 148 5.69 23.02 25.06
CA LYS A 148 6.11 22.47 26.37
C LYS A 148 7.63 22.53 26.55
N HIS A 149 8.38 22.19 25.52
CA HIS A 149 9.84 22.27 25.53
C HIS A 149 10.32 23.71 25.76
N ASP A 150 9.79 24.67 25.00
CA ASP A 150 10.15 26.08 25.11
C ASP A 150 9.83 26.64 26.50
N ALA A 151 8.65 26.30 27.04
CA ALA A 151 8.28 26.67 28.40
C ALA A 151 9.21 26.06 29.47
N ALA A 152 9.65 24.81 29.29
CA ALA A 152 10.59 24.15 30.19
C ALA A 152 11.99 24.76 30.14
N VAL A 153 12.46 25.11 28.93
CA VAL A 153 13.73 25.81 28.74
C VAL A 153 13.70 27.20 29.38
N ASP A 154 12.61 27.95 29.21
CA ASP A 154 12.45 29.26 29.85
C ASP A 154 12.47 29.17 31.38
N LEU A 155 11.80 28.16 31.95
CA LEU A 155 11.82 27.91 33.39
C LEU A 155 13.23 27.59 33.90
N LEU A 156 13.94 26.70 33.19
CA LEU A 156 15.29 26.29 33.56
C LEU A 156 16.27 27.45 33.45
N ASN A 157 16.15 28.30 32.42
CA ASN A 157 16.96 29.50 32.27
C ASN A 157 16.72 30.51 33.39
N LYS A 158 15.46 30.71 33.83
CA LYS A 158 15.14 31.58 34.97
C LYS A 158 15.77 31.05 36.26
N GLN A 159 15.59 29.76 36.54
CA GLN A 159 16.17 29.12 37.73
C GLN A 159 17.71 29.20 37.71
N HIS A 160 18.33 28.94 36.56
CA HIS A 160 19.78 29.06 36.40
C HIS A 160 20.26 30.49 36.67
N ALA A 161 19.55 31.52 36.18
CA ALA A 161 19.88 32.91 36.45
C ALA A 161 19.79 33.26 37.94
N GLU A 162 18.76 32.75 38.64
CA GLU A 162 18.61 32.92 40.09
C GLU A 162 19.74 32.25 40.88
N ASP A 163 20.09 31.01 40.54
CA ASP A 163 21.19 30.27 41.17
C ASP A 163 22.54 30.96 40.96
N VAL A 164 22.81 31.46 39.75
CA VAL A 164 24.02 32.24 39.44
C VAL A 164 24.07 33.52 40.28
N ALA A 165 22.94 34.22 40.43
CA ALA A 165 22.87 35.42 41.26
C ALA A 165 23.09 35.12 42.75
N LEU A 166 22.53 34.03 43.28
CA LEU A 166 22.73 33.58 44.66
C LEU A 166 24.18 33.20 44.92
N LEU A 167 24.79 32.40 44.04
CA LEU A 167 26.20 32.02 44.12
C LEU A 167 27.11 33.26 44.05
N GLY A 168 26.80 34.23 43.18
CA GLY A 168 27.49 35.51 43.10
C GLY A 168 27.47 36.28 44.43
N LYS A 169 26.29 36.41 45.06
CA LYS A 169 26.14 37.05 46.38
C LYS A 169 26.91 36.30 47.47
N ALA A 170 26.81 34.97 47.50
CA ALA A 170 27.53 34.14 48.47
C ALA A 170 29.05 34.31 48.33
N LYS A 171 29.58 34.29 47.10
CA LYS A 171 31.00 34.54 46.81
C LYS A 171 31.46 35.92 47.29
N ALA A 172 30.66 36.96 47.06
CA ALA A 172 30.98 38.33 47.51
C ALA A 172 31.01 38.42 49.05
N ASN A 173 30.02 37.82 49.72
CA ASN A 173 29.96 37.77 51.19
C ASN A 173 31.13 37.02 51.80
N LEU A 174 31.48 35.84 51.26
CA LEU A 174 32.65 35.08 51.71
C LEU A 174 33.95 35.87 51.52
N THR A 175 34.09 36.57 50.40
CA THR A 175 35.26 37.44 50.14
C THR A 175 35.34 38.58 51.16
N ARG A 176 34.20 39.23 51.45
CA ARG A 176 34.11 40.30 52.45
C ARG A 176 34.45 39.79 53.85
N LEU A 177 33.89 38.64 54.25
CA LEU A 177 34.15 38.03 55.55
C LEU A 177 35.62 37.65 55.70
N ARG A 178 36.20 36.98 54.69
CA ARG A 178 37.64 36.66 54.66
C ARG A 178 38.49 37.92 54.85
N ASN A 179 38.22 38.98 54.09
CA ASN A 179 38.98 40.22 54.19
C ASN A 179 38.82 40.88 55.58
N ALA A 180 37.61 40.88 56.16
CA ALA A 180 37.37 41.38 57.51
C ALA A 180 38.14 40.58 58.58
N CYS A 181 38.16 39.25 58.46
CA CYS A 181 38.95 38.39 59.36
C CYS A 181 40.46 38.68 59.26
N ILE A 182 41.00 38.87 58.04
CA ILE A 182 42.41 39.23 57.85
C ILE A 182 42.72 40.54 58.56
N VAL A 183 41.90 41.58 58.38
CA VAL A 183 42.09 42.88 59.04
C VAL A 183 42.01 42.74 60.57
N ALA A 184 41.03 42.00 61.09
CA ALA A 184 40.89 41.76 62.52
C ALA A 184 42.11 41.03 63.12
N LEU A 185 42.63 40.01 62.43
CA LEU A 185 43.84 39.29 62.85
C LEU A 185 45.08 40.20 62.84
N CYS A 186 45.24 41.05 61.81
CA CYS A 186 46.33 42.02 61.77
C CYS A 186 46.22 43.07 62.89
N GLN A 187 45.00 43.53 63.21
CA GLN A 187 44.79 44.46 64.31
C GLN A 187 45.12 43.80 65.65
N GLN A 188 44.61 42.60 65.89
CA GLN A 188 44.89 41.83 67.11
C GLN A 188 46.39 41.58 67.30
N ALA A 189 47.13 41.28 66.22
CA ALA A 189 48.58 41.11 66.27
C ALA A 189 49.31 42.41 66.67
N ARG A 190 48.84 43.57 66.20
CA ARG A 190 49.40 44.89 66.59
C ARG A 190 49.06 45.23 68.03
N ASP A 191 47.81 45.05 68.44
CA ASP A 191 47.37 45.31 69.81
C ASP A 191 48.12 44.43 70.80
N ALA A 192 48.31 43.15 70.47
CA ALA A 192 49.12 42.22 71.27
C ALA A 192 50.58 42.70 71.39
N ALA A 193 51.19 43.19 70.29
CA ALA A 193 52.53 43.74 70.32
C ALA A 193 52.65 44.98 71.22
N LEU A 194 51.70 45.92 71.13
CA LEU A 194 51.65 47.10 72.00
C LEU A 194 51.49 46.70 73.47
N THR A 195 50.55 45.81 73.79
CA THR A 195 50.40 45.35 75.18
C THR A 195 51.62 44.62 75.72
N SER A 196 52.39 43.93 74.85
CA SER A 196 53.63 43.28 75.26
C SER A 196 54.75 44.29 75.54
N GLU A 197 54.77 45.42 74.81
CA GLU A 197 55.68 46.54 75.07
C GLU A 197 55.30 47.22 76.38
N ASP A 198 54.03 47.56 76.59
CA ASP A 198 53.52 48.14 77.85
C ASP A 198 53.83 47.25 79.07
N VAL A 199 53.64 45.92 78.94
CA VAL A 199 53.97 44.97 80.02
C VAL A 199 55.46 44.97 80.33
N LYS A 200 56.31 45.03 79.30
CA LYS A 200 57.76 45.08 79.47
C LYS A 200 58.19 46.38 80.17
N ASP A 201 57.66 47.52 79.75
CA ASP A 201 57.95 48.82 80.38
C ASP A 201 57.55 48.80 81.87
N LEU A 202 56.38 48.25 82.21
CA LEU A 202 55.93 48.07 83.59
C LEU A 202 56.81 47.08 84.38
N GLU A 203 57.30 46.01 83.74
CA GLU A 203 58.24 45.07 84.36
C GLU A 203 59.58 45.76 84.68
N ASP A 204 60.09 46.58 83.76
CA ASP A 204 61.32 47.37 83.93
C ASP A 204 61.15 48.43 85.03
N GLU A 205 60.04 49.17 85.05
CA GLU A 205 59.72 50.13 86.12
C GLU A 205 59.58 49.45 87.50
N ASN A 206 58.93 48.29 87.56
CA ASN A 206 58.77 47.53 88.81
C ASN A 206 60.11 46.98 89.30
N ALA A 207 61.00 46.55 88.40
CA ALA A 207 62.36 46.16 88.74
C ALA A 207 63.15 47.35 89.31
N ALA A 208 63.10 48.52 88.67
CA ALA A 208 63.74 49.74 89.15
C ALA A 208 63.22 50.19 90.53
N LEU A 209 61.91 50.15 90.76
CA LEU A 209 61.30 50.45 92.06
C LEU A 209 61.74 49.47 93.15
N LYS A 210 61.84 48.17 92.83
CA LYS A 210 62.35 47.17 93.78
C LYS A 210 63.81 47.44 94.15
N GLU A 211 64.64 47.84 93.19
CA GLU A 211 66.04 48.22 93.42
C GLU A 211 66.12 49.48 94.30
N GLU A 212 65.39 50.55 93.97
CA GLU A 212 65.32 51.78 94.77
C GLU A 212 64.84 51.52 96.21
N MET A 213 63.83 50.66 96.38
CA MET A 213 63.36 50.26 97.70
C MET A 213 64.43 49.48 98.47
N ALA A 214 65.13 48.54 97.82
CA ALA A 214 66.22 47.82 98.45
C ALA A 214 67.32 48.78 98.94
N ASP A 215 67.71 49.77 98.14
CA ASP A 215 68.70 50.79 98.51
C ASP A 215 68.24 51.62 99.73
N LYS A 216 66.97 52.07 99.77
CA LYS A 216 66.43 52.87 100.88
C LYS A 216 66.32 52.13 102.22
N TYR A 217 66.20 50.80 102.21
CA TYR A 217 66.14 50.01 103.43
C TYR A 217 67.51 49.50 103.91
N VAL A 218 68.58 49.69 103.14
CA VAL A 218 69.94 49.28 103.50
C VAL A 218 70.74 50.42 104.18
N ASP A 219 70.36 51.69 104.01
CA ASP A 219 70.99 52.88 104.63
C ASP A 219 70.36 53.32 105.98
N GLY A 220 69.59 52.46 106.65
CA GLY A 220 68.93 52.71 107.95
C GLY A 220 69.33 51.75 109.07
#